data_AF-W8YTK8-F1
#
_entry.id   AF-W8YTK8-F1
#
_cell.length_a   1.000
_cell.length_b   1.000
_cell.length_c   1.000
_cell.angle_alpha   90.00
_cell.angle_beta   90.00
_cell.angle_gamma   90.00
#
_symmetry.space_group_name_H-M   'P 1'
#
loop_
_entity.id
_entity.type
_entity.pdbx_description
1 polymer ?
#
loop_
_entity_poly.entity_id
_entity_poly.type
_entity_poly.pdbx_seq_one_letter_code
_entity_poly.pdbx_strand_id
1 'polypeptide(L)'
;MLILNAYARKKRKPVSIDVVAVEIDEALIPVITKTLDLCSKLCQKVGIEFSSRIVNRDFLEFGLQLITNQDNTTFTSIIVNPPYKKIAADSTARILLRQIGVETTNLYTGFVAVSKRLLAESGQLVAITPRSFCNGTYYTKFRVDFLSDMSFKKIHLFESRREVFSEDDVLQENIIYLAEKNKNNRYVSITTSVGTMTPSLSYRLHKSHLVHPNDEDMFIRLAKDRTEVALKNALKGISSTLEQIGLQVSTGRVVDFRTKENLRYEDEDIGDDVVPLIYPLHFSNGHINWPVSSAKKPNGIHLNNDTINLLLPSGNYVLVKRFSAKEEPKRVVPAIYDQSKIEADFVGFENHVNYFHTNNTGLPLELAKGLALYLSSTVIDRYFRQFNGHTQVNVGDLKSLPYPTKSQLIEMGELIGENFPEQEEVDLIIERTLGVTAN
;
A
#
# COMPACT_ATOMS: atom_id res chain seq x y z
N MET A 1 18.66 5.73 -25.83
CA MET A 1 20.14 5.65 -25.85
C MET A 1 20.70 4.41 -25.12
N LEU A 2 20.54 4.27 -23.80
CA LEU A 2 21.13 3.14 -23.05
C LEU A 2 20.68 1.75 -23.54
N ILE A 3 19.40 1.59 -23.89
CA ILE A 3 18.85 0.34 -24.44
C ILE A 3 19.49 -0.02 -25.79
N LEU A 4 19.69 0.96 -26.67
CA LEU A 4 20.32 0.75 -27.98
C LEU A 4 21.81 0.39 -27.83
N ASN A 5 22.51 1.03 -26.90
CA ASN A 5 23.88 0.64 -26.53
C ASN A 5 23.94 -0.78 -25.95
N ALA A 6 22.91 -1.22 -25.22
CA ALA A 6 22.82 -2.60 -24.75
C ALA A 6 22.59 -3.58 -25.92
N TYR A 7 21.74 -3.25 -26.89
CA TYR A 7 21.55 -4.06 -28.10
C TYR A 7 22.81 -4.16 -28.95
N ALA A 8 23.57 -3.07 -29.10
CA ALA A 8 24.85 -3.07 -29.81
C ALA A 8 25.85 -4.12 -29.27
N ARG A 9 25.77 -4.44 -27.97
CA ARG A 9 26.64 -5.39 -27.28
C ARG A 9 26.11 -6.84 -27.25
N LYS A 10 24.89 -7.10 -27.74
CA LYS A 10 24.32 -8.46 -27.73
C LYS A 10 24.87 -9.31 -28.88
N LYS A 11 25.09 -10.61 -28.61
CA LYS A 11 25.43 -11.61 -29.63
C LYS A 11 24.34 -11.77 -30.71
N ARG A 12 23.07 -11.57 -30.35
CA ARG A 12 21.94 -11.51 -31.27
C ARG A 12 21.30 -10.13 -31.19
N LYS A 13 21.30 -9.42 -32.31
CA LYS A 13 20.71 -8.09 -32.47
C LYS A 13 19.32 -8.22 -33.12
N PRO A 14 18.38 -7.31 -32.85
CA PRO A 14 17.16 -7.22 -33.64
C PRO A 14 17.51 -6.81 -35.08
N VAL A 15 16.67 -7.21 -36.03
CA VAL A 15 16.81 -6.81 -37.45
C VAL A 15 16.38 -5.35 -37.62
N SER A 16 15.22 -5.00 -37.04
CA SER A 16 14.67 -3.64 -37.04
C SER A 16 14.20 -3.20 -35.65
N ILE A 17 14.06 -1.89 -35.47
CA ILE A 17 13.42 -1.25 -34.33
C ILE A 17 12.49 -0.15 -34.86
N ASP A 18 11.20 -0.28 -34.58
CA ASP A 18 10.16 0.68 -34.94
C ASP A 18 9.63 1.38 -33.68
N VAL A 19 9.79 2.70 -33.60
CA VAL A 19 9.45 3.49 -32.40
C VAL A 19 8.23 4.38 -32.63
N VAL A 20 7.25 4.30 -31.74
CA VAL A 20 6.18 5.29 -31.62
C VAL A 20 6.38 6.06 -30.32
N ALA A 21 6.72 7.34 -30.43
CA ALA A 21 6.81 8.24 -29.29
C ALA A 21 5.51 9.05 -29.18
N VAL A 22 4.84 9.00 -28.03
CA VAL A 22 3.58 9.72 -27.77
C VAL A 22 3.85 10.76 -26.70
N GLU A 23 3.59 12.02 -27.00
CA GLU A 23 3.82 13.15 -26.09
C GLU A 23 2.73 14.19 -26.30
N ILE A 24 2.11 14.68 -25.23
CA ILE A 24 1.07 15.70 -25.33
C ILE A 24 1.67 17.11 -25.40
N ASP A 25 2.82 17.33 -24.76
CA ASP A 25 3.48 18.64 -24.73
C ASP A 25 4.27 18.92 -26.02
N GLU A 26 3.74 19.84 -26.82
CA GLU A 26 4.35 20.27 -28.09
C GLU A 26 5.78 20.82 -27.89
N ALA A 27 6.09 21.42 -26.74
CA ALA A 27 7.40 21.98 -26.45
C ALA A 27 8.50 20.92 -26.35
N LEU A 28 8.15 19.67 -26.03
CA LEU A 28 9.11 18.56 -25.93
C LEU A 28 9.42 17.89 -27.28
N ILE A 29 8.58 18.10 -28.29
CA ILE A 29 8.71 17.44 -29.60
C ILE A 29 10.09 17.67 -30.26
N PRO A 30 10.66 18.90 -30.30
CA PRO A 30 11.97 19.11 -30.89
C PRO A 30 13.10 18.31 -30.22
N VAL A 31 13.03 18.11 -28.89
CA VAL A 31 14.02 17.34 -28.13
C VAL A 31 13.85 15.84 -28.37
N ILE A 32 12.60 15.37 -28.47
CA ILE A 32 12.29 13.98 -28.81
C ILE A 32 12.80 13.65 -30.22
N THR A 33 12.56 14.51 -31.21
CA THR A 33 13.06 14.34 -32.59
C THR A 33 14.58 14.19 -32.60
N LYS A 34 15.32 15.10 -31.94
CA LYS A 34 16.80 15.00 -31.84
C LYS A 34 17.25 13.69 -31.19
N THR A 35 16.51 13.21 -30.19
CA THR A 35 16.82 11.95 -29.51
C THR A 35 16.57 10.74 -30.42
N LEU A 36 15.49 10.74 -31.20
CA LEU A 36 15.19 9.69 -32.18
C LEU A 36 16.20 9.68 -33.34
N ASP A 37 16.64 10.84 -33.81
CA ASP A 37 17.71 10.94 -34.82
C ASP A 37 19.02 10.34 -34.33
N LEU A 38 19.37 10.60 -33.06
CA LEU A 38 20.55 10.00 -32.45
C LEU A 38 20.41 8.48 -32.31
N CYS A 39 19.21 7.99 -31.98
CA CYS A 39 18.90 6.57 -31.96
C CYS A 39 19.06 5.93 -33.33
N SER A 40 18.54 6.56 -34.38
CA SER A 40 18.70 6.12 -35.78
C SER A 40 20.17 5.99 -36.17
N LYS A 41 20.97 7.04 -35.92
CA LYS A 41 22.42 7.05 -36.18
C LYS A 41 23.16 5.93 -35.43
N LEU A 42 22.75 5.63 -34.19
CA LEU A 42 23.34 4.54 -33.41
C LEU A 42 22.97 3.16 -33.97
N CYS A 43 21.72 2.95 -34.35
CA CYS A 43 21.25 1.70 -34.97
C CYS A 43 21.96 1.43 -36.30
N GLN A 44 22.11 2.45 -37.14
CA GLN A 44 22.82 2.36 -38.42
C GLN A 44 24.27 1.88 -38.24
N LYS A 45 24.98 2.40 -37.24
CA LYS A 45 26.37 1.99 -36.93
C LYS A 45 26.52 0.50 -36.59
N VAL A 46 25.45 -0.14 -36.12
CA VAL A 46 25.48 -1.53 -35.66
C VAL A 46 24.67 -2.48 -36.54
N GLY A 47 24.18 -2.00 -37.69
CA GLY A 47 23.46 -2.77 -38.70
C GLY A 47 22.01 -3.09 -38.32
N ILE A 48 21.33 -2.20 -37.58
CA ILE A 48 19.93 -2.35 -37.18
C ILE A 48 19.11 -1.33 -37.96
N GLU A 49 18.04 -1.77 -38.63
CA GLU A 49 17.07 -0.87 -39.28
C GLU A 49 16.29 -0.09 -38.21
N PHE A 50 16.07 1.20 -38.42
CA PHE A 50 15.39 2.05 -37.44
C PHE A 50 14.36 2.95 -38.12
N SER A 51 13.12 2.85 -37.65
CA SER A 51 12.05 3.77 -38.01
C SER A 51 11.47 4.40 -36.74
N SER A 52 10.96 5.62 -36.85
CA SER A 52 10.27 6.26 -35.73
C SER A 52 9.22 7.24 -36.19
N ARG A 53 8.14 7.36 -35.43
CA ARG A 53 7.14 8.43 -35.57
C ARG A 53 6.81 9.04 -34.21
N ILE A 54 6.52 10.33 -34.24
CA ILE A 54 6.04 11.09 -33.08
C ILE A 54 4.54 11.31 -33.23
N VAL A 55 3.80 11.07 -32.16
CA VAL A 55 2.37 11.34 -32.05
C VAL A 55 2.20 12.42 -31.00
N ASN A 56 1.91 13.64 -31.42
CA ASN A 56 1.62 14.74 -30.49
C ASN A 56 0.14 14.72 -30.09
N ARG A 57 -0.19 13.96 -29.04
CA ARG A 57 -1.56 13.77 -28.53
C ARG A 57 -1.53 13.25 -27.10
N ASP A 58 -2.65 13.41 -26.39
CA ASP A 58 -2.91 12.67 -25.15
C ASP A 58 -2.79 11.15 -25.36
N PHE A 59 -2.01 10.49 -24.50
CA PHE A 59 -1.73 9.05 -24.61
C PHE A 59 -2.97 8.18 -24.37
N LEU A 60 -3.87 8.58 -23.47
CA LEU A 60 -5.09 7.82 -23.21
C LEU A 60 -6.03 7.90 -24.41
N GLU A 61 -6.14 9.06 -25.05
CA GLU A 61 -6.91 9.22 -26.29
C GLU A 61 -6.31 8.40 -27.44
N PHE A 62 -4.99 8.49 -27.64
CA PHE A 62 -4.30 7.71 -28.66
C PHE A 62 -4.46 6.20 -28.44
N GLY A 63 -4.26 5.74 -27.20
CA GLY A 63 -4.40 4.33 -26.86
C GLY A 63 -5.84 3.83 -27.01
N LEU A 64 -6.82 4.62 -26.57
CA LEU A 64 -8.23 4.30 -26.75
C LEU A 64 -8.59 4.17 -28.24
N GLN A 65 -8.12 5.09 -29.09
CA GLN A 65 -8.36 5.02 -30.53
C GLN A 65 -7.84 3.70 -31.11
N LEU A 66 -6.62 3.28 -30.77
CA LEU A 66 -6.07 2.01 -31.26
C LEU A 66 -6.88 0.80 -30.75
N ILE A 67 -7.28 0.82 -29.47
CA ILE A 67 -8.06 -0.27 -28.86
C ILE A 67 -9.46 -0.39 -29.47
N THR A 68 -10.12 0.74 -29.74
CA THR A 68 -11.54 0.78 -30.17
C THR A 68 -11.71 0.64 -31.67
N ASN A 69 -10.80 1.18 -32.48
CA ASN A 69 -10.88 1.10 -33.94
C ASN A 69 -10.58 -0.29 -34.50
N GLN A 70 -10.32 -1.29 -33.64
CA GLN A 70 -9.81 -2.61 -34.02
C GLN A 70 -8.57 -2.51 -34.92
N ASP A 71 -7.79 -1.45 -34.72
CA ASP A 71 -6.48 -1.34 -35.32
C ASP A 71 -5.60 -2.42 -34.67
N ASN A 72 -5.20 -3.42 -35.45
CA ASN A 72 -4.36 -4.53 -34.97
C ASN A 72 -2.93 -4.09 -34.58
N THR A 73 -2.66 -2.78 -34.59
CA THR A 73 -1.43 -2.19 -34.07
C THR A 73 -1.23 -2.56 -32.62
N THR A 74 -0.22 -3.41 -32.39
CA THR A 74 0.24 -3.81 -31.06
C THR A 74 1.74 -3.62 -30.93
N PHE A 75 2.22 -3.52 -29.69
CA PHE A 75 3.63 -3.26 -29.40
C PHE A 75 4.29 -4.46 -28.72
N THR A 76 5.50 -4.81 -29.18
CA THR A 76 6.33 -5.86 -28.54
C THR A 76 6.95 -5.37 -27.23
N SER A 77 7.12 -4.06 -27.08
CA SER A 77 7.70 -3.42 -25.90
C SER A 77 7.09 -2.04 -25.69
N ILE A 78 6.72 -1.74 -24.45
CA ILE A 78 6.29 -0.40 -24.02
C ILE A 78 7.12 0.00 -22.81
N ILE A 79 7.65 1.22 -22.83
CA ILE A 79 8.42 1.81 -21.74
C ILE A 79 7.70 3.08 -21.32
N VAL A 80 7.33 3.20 -20.04
CA VAL A 80 6.50 4.31 -19.57
C VAL A 80 6.97 4.83 -18.20
N ASN A 81 7.14 6.15 -18.11
CA ASN A 81 7.20 6.91 -16.86
C ASN A 81 5.98 7.84 -16.86
N PRO A 82 4.81 7.36 -16.39
CA PRO A 82 3.56 8.07 -16.54
C PRO A 82 3.42 9.22 -15.54
N PRO A 83 2.52 10.20 -15.78
CA PRO A 83 2.25 11.28 -14.84
C PRO A 83 1.57 10.79 -13.54
N TYR A 84 1.99 11.34 -12.39
CA TYR A 84 1.47 10.96 -11.07
C TYR A 84 0.42 11.97 -10.59
N LYS A 85 -0.85 11.75 -10.97
CA LYS A 85 -1.95 12.69 -10.66
C LYS A 85 -3.24 11.95 -10.34
N LYS A 86 -3.94 12.36 -9.29
CA LYS A 86 -5.28 11.83 -8.99
C LYS A 86 -6.25 12.18 -10.12
N ILE A 87 -7.09 11.22 -10.50
CA ILE A 87 -8.12 11.38 -11.53
C ILE A 87 -9.37 11.96 -10.85
N ALA A 88 -9.82 13.13 -11.30
CA ALA A 88 -11.10 13.70 -10.86
C ALA A 88 -12.27 12.92 -11.47
N ALA A 89 -13.39 12.85 -10.74
CA ALA A 89 -14.53 11.98 -11.10
C ALA A 89 -15.19 12.34 -12.44
N ASP A 90 -15.09 13.60 -12.84
CA ASP A 90 -15.64 14.22 -14.05
C ASP A 90 -14.58 14.49 -15.14
N SER A 91 -13.32 14.08 -14.93
CA SER A 91 -12.24 14.34 -15.89
C SER A 91 -12.36 13.53 -17.17
N THR A 92 -11.86 14.08 -18.28
CA THR A 92 -11.74 13.38 -19.58
C THR A 92 -11.03 12.03 -19.44
N ALA A 93 -9.94 11.97 -18.67
CA ALA A 93 -9.23 10.73 -18.38
C ALA A 93 -10.14 9.66 -17.74
N ARG A 94 -11.04 10.03 -16.82
CA ARG A 94 -11.99 9.10 -16.20
C ARG A 94 -12.98 8.54 -17.22
N ILE A 95 -13.44 9.39 -18.14
CA ILE A 95 -14.38 9.01 -19.21
C ILE A 95 -13.70 8.02 -20.17
N LEU A 96 -12.50 8.34 -20.66
CA LEU A 96 -11.74 7.50 -21.60
C LEU A 96 -11.43 6.11 -21.00
N LEU A 97 -10.95 6.06 -19.75
CA LEU A 97 -10.62 4.80 -19.09
C LEU A 97 -11.84 3.90 -18.86
N ARG A 98 -13.01 4.48 -18.56
CA ARG A 98 -14.26 3.72 -18.40
C ARG A 98 -14.69 3.00 -19.68
N GLN A 99 -14.42 3.58 -20.85
CA GLN A 99 -14.79 2.96 -22.13
C GLN A 99 -14.04 1.64 -22.39
N ILE A 100 -12.90 1.42 -21.73
CA ILE A 100 -12.10 0.19 -21.83
C ILE A 100 -12.14 -0.65 -20.54
N GLY A 101 -13.14 -0.40 -19.68
CA GLY A 101 -13.36 -1.13 -18.43
C GLY A 101 -12.32 -0.86 -17.34
N VAL A 102 -11.53 0.21 -17.45
CA VAL A 102 -10.49 0.54 -16.47
C VAL A 102 -11.05 1.41 -15.37
N GLU A 103 -11.07 0.89 -14.15
CA GLU A 103 -11.41 1.66 -12.95
C GLU A 103 -10.19 1.89 -12.07
N THR A 104 -9.77 3.15 -11.97
CA THR A 104 -8.65 3.54 -11.13
C THR A 104 -8.73 5.00 -10.67
N THR A 105 -7.92 5.35 -9.67
CA THR A 105 -7.95 6.66 -8.98
C THR A 105 -6.76 7.56 -9.34
N ASN A 106 -5.74 7.04 -10.02
CA ASN A 106 -4.54 7.77 -10.40
C ASN A 106 -4.23 7.60 -11.89
N LEU A 107 -3.64 8.62 -12.51
CA LEU A 107 -3.35 8.64 -13.94
C LEU A 107 -2.29 7.60 -14.32
N TYR A 108 -1.30 7.32 -13.44
CA TYR A 108 -0.26 6.34 -13.75
C TYR A 108 -0.80 4.92 -13.95
N THR A 109 -1.79 4.50 -13.16
CA THR A 109 -2.44 3.20 -13.32
C THR A 109 -3.29 3.16 -14.58
N GLY A 110 -3.89 4.29 -14.98
CA GLY A 110 -4.57 4.44 -16.26
C GLY A 110 -3.61 4.25 -17.45
N PHE A 111 -2.45 4.90 -17.41
CA PHE A 111 -1.40 4.74 -18.43
C PHE A 111 -0.95 3.28 -18.52
N VAL A 112 -0.64 2.64 -17.39
CA VAL A 112 -0.23 1.23 -17.35
C VAL A 112 -1.33 0.30 -17.91
N ALA A 113 -2.59 0.55 -17.58
CA ALA A 113 -3.72 -0.26 -18.06
C ALA A 113 -3.94 -0.13 -19.58
N VAL A 114 -3.75 1.07 -20.15
CA VAL A 114 -3.76 1.30 -21.60
C VAL A 114 -2.54 0.63 -22.24
N SER A 115 -1.33 0.81 -21.70
CA SER A 115 -0.12 0.15 -22.19
C SER A 115 -0.30 -1.37 -22.26
N LYS A 116 -0.82 -2.00 -21.19
CA LYS A 116 -1.15 -3.43 -21.17
C LYS A 116 -2.03 -3.85 -22.35
N ARG A 117 -3.09 -3.09 -22.64
CA ARG A 117 -4.03 -3.38 -23.72
C ARG A 117 -3.38 -3.26 -25.11
N LEU A 118 -2.44 -2.33 -25.27
CA LEU A 118 -1.67 -2.12 -26.51
C LEU A 118 -0.53 -3.12 -26.73
N LEU A 119 -0.17 -3.95 -25.74
CA LEU A 119 0.89 -4.95 -25.90
C LEU A 119 0.42 -6.13 -26.76
N ALA A 120 1.32 -6.57 -27.64
CA ALA A 120 1.21 -7.84 -28.34
C ALA A 120 1.33 -9.01 -27.36
N GLU A 121 0.95 -10.20 -27.82
CA GLU A 121 1.21 -11.45 -27.09
C GLU A 121 2.69 -11.60 -26.75
N SER A 122 2.99 -12.04 -25.52
CA SER A 122 4.37 -12.08 -24.99
C SER A 122 5.12 -10.75 -24.95
N GLY A 123 4.44 -9.62 -25.21
CA GLY A 123 5.00 -8.27 -25.15
C GLY A 123 5.43 -7.87 -23.74
N GLN A 124 6.33 -6.88 -23.67
CA GLN A 124 6.99 -6.46 -22.43
C GLN A 124 6.59 -5.03 -22.04
N LEU A 125 6.20 -4.84 -20.78
CA LEU A 125 6.01 -3.53 -20.17
C LEU A 125 7.17 -3.23 -19.22
N VAL A 126 7.88 -2.14 -19.44
CA VAL A 126 8.77 -1.54 -18.44
C VAL A 126 8.13 -0.26 -17.94
N ALA A 127 7.83 -0.19 -16.65
CA ALA A 127 7.24 1.00 -16.07
C ALA A 127 7.96 1.40 -14.79
N ILE A 128 8.01 2.71 -14.55
CA ILE A 128 8.33 3.28 -13.24
C ILE A 128 7.05 3.92 -12.70
N THR A 129 6.63 3.52 -11.50
CA THR A 129 5.39 4.04 -10.89
C THR A 129 5.51 4.08 -9.37
N PRO A 130 4.66 4.85 -8.66
CA PRO A 130 4.57 4.77 -7.22
C PRO A 130 4.19 3.36 -6.77
N ARG A 131 4.82 2.86 -5.70
CA ARG A 131 4.52 1.56 -5.07
C ARG A 131 3.09 1.46 -4.55
N SER A 132 2.37 2.58 -4.41
CA SER A 132 1.04 2.63 -3.80
C SER A 132 0.01 1.69 -4.43
N PHE A 133 0.14 1.33 -5.72
CA PHE A 133 -0.79 0.38 -6.35
C PHE A 133 -0.66 -1.05 -5.81
N CYS A 134 0.51 -1.41 -5.25
CA CYS A 134 0.78 -2.74 -4.72
C CYS A 134 -0.12 -3.09 -3.53
N ASN A 135 -0.73 -2.09 -2.88
CA ASN A 135 -1.55 -2.26 -1.69
C ASN A 135 -2.77 -1.31 -1.71
N GLY A 136 -3.63 -1.37 -0.68
CA GLY A 136 -4.83 -0.56 -0.53
C GLY A 136 -6.00 -1.01 -1.42
N THR A 137 -7.20 -0.87 -0.89
CA THR A 137 -8.46 -1.28 -1.55
C THR A 137 -8.80 -0.44 -2.78
N TYR A 138 -8.35 0.82 -2.82
CA TYR A 138 -8.54 1.72 -3.98
C TYR A 138 -7.92 1.19 -5.27
N TYR A 139 -6.90 0.34 -5.18
CA TYR A 139 -6.20 -0.23 -6.34
C TYR A 139 -6.57 -1.70 -6.60
N THR A 140 -7.49 -2.30 -5.83
CA THR A 140 -7.89 -3.71 -6.01
C THR A 140 -8.34 -4.00 -7.45
N LYS A 141 -9.26 -3.19 -8.00
CA LYS A 141 -9.74 -3.37 -9.39
C LYS A 141 -8.61 -3.28 -10.43
N PHE A 142 -7.66 -2.36 -10.22
CA PHE A 142 -6.49 -2.24 -11.09
C PHE A 142 -5.55 -3.45 -10.96
N ARG A 143 -5.29 -3.96 -9.74
CA ARG A 143 -4.45 -5.14 -9.55
C ARG A 143 -5.08 -6.39 -10.17
N VAL A 144 -6.39 -6.58 -9.99
CA VAL A 144 -7.15 -7.67 -10.62
C VAL A 144 -7.06 -7.58 -12.14
N ASP A 145 -7.31 -6.40 -12.73
CA ASP A 145 -7.13 -6.20 -14.18
C ASP A 145 -5.68 -6.48 -14.57
N PHE A 146 -4.69 -5.84 -13.97
CA PHE A 146 -3.30 -5.98 -14.37
C PHE A 146 -2.80 -7.44 -14.29
N LEU A 147 -3.08 -8.13 -13.18
CA LEU A 147 -2.58 -9.49 -12.92
C LEU A 147 -3.38 -10.59 -13.64
N SER A 148 -4.47 -10.26 -14.34
CA SER A 148 -5.24 -11.24 -15.11
C SER A 148 -4.44 -11.84 -16.27
N ASP A 149 -3.58 -11.03 -16.89
CA ASP A 149 -2.82 -11.38 -18.09
C ASP A 149 -1.38 -10.84 -18.08
N MET A 150 -0.95 -10.09 -17.05
CA MET A 150 0.44 -9.67 -16.89
C MET A 150 1.14 -10.45 -15.79
N SER A 151 2.41 -10.78 -16.03
CA SER A 151 3.27 -11.44 -15.05
C SER A 151 4.58 -10.69 -14.86
N PHE A 152 4.87 -10.29 -13.63
CA PHE A 152 6.14 -9.66 -13.29
C PHE A 152 7.32 -10.59 -13.57
N LYS A 153 8.36 -10.05 -14.19
CA LYS A 153 9.64 -10.72 -14.42
C LYS A 153 10.74 -10.14 -13.53
N LYS A 154 10.75 -8.82 -13.40
CA LYS A 154 11.72 -8.09 -12.57
C LYS A 154 11.05 -6.91 -11.88
N ILE A 155 11.40 -6.66 -10.64
CA ILE A 155 11.01 -5.47 -9.89
C ILE A 155 12.27 -4.91 -9.22
N HIS A 156 12.46 -3.61 -9.34
CA HIS A 156 13.55 -2.88 -8.73
C HIS A 156 13.01 -1.88 -7.72
N LEU A 157 13.56 -1.94 -6.51
CA LEU A 157 13.24 -1.11 -5.37
C LEU A 157 14.37 -0.11 -5.12
N PHE A 158 14.01 1.09 -4.66
CA PHE A 158 14.96 2.10 -4.18
C PHE A 158 14.87 2.18 -2.66
N GLU A 159 16.01 2.13 -1.97
CA GLU A 159 16.06 2.12 -0.50
C GLU A 159 16.03 3.53 0.11
N SER A 160 16.73 4.49 -0.54
CA SER A 160 16.84 5.88 -0.09
C SER A 160 15.86 6.79 -0.82
N ARG A 161 15.03 7.50 -0.03
CA ARG A 161 14.03 8.48 -0.49
C ARG A 161 14.63 9.81 -0.96
N ARG A 162 15.90 10.10 -0.63
CA ARG A 162 16.49 11.43 -0.79
C ARG A 162 17.34 11.62 -2.05
N GLU A 163 17.79 10.54 -2.69
CA GLU A 163 18.91 10.66 -3.66
C GLU A 163 18.52 10.41 -5.12
N VAL A 164 17.39 9.73 -5.40
CA VAL A 164 17.05 9.33 -6.78
C VAL A 164 16.06 10.31 -7.46
N PHE A 165 15.34 11.12 -6.68
CA PHE A 165 14.38 12.13 -7.16
C PHE A 165 14.43 13.42 -6.31
N SER A 166 15.63 13.88 -5.95
CA SER A 166 15.82 15.02 -5.04
C SER A 166 15.27 16.36 -5.54
N GLU A 167 14.94 16.47 -6.83
CA GLU A 167 14.38 17.68 -7.44
C GLU A 167 12.84 17.75 -7.36
N ASP A 168 12.17 16.63 -7.05
CA ASP A 168 10.73 16.58 -6.84
C ASP A 168 10.46 16.38 -5.34
N ASP A 169 9.77 17.32 -4.70
CA ASP A 169 9.37 17.32 -3.27
C ASP A 169 8.36 16.20 -2.91
N VAL A 170 8.37 15.11 -3.68
CA VAL A 170 7.37 14.05 -3.71
C VAL A 170 7.91 12.83 -2.96
N LEU A 171 7.50 12.69 -1.70
CA LEU A 171 7.71 11.54 -0.83
C LEU A 171 6.96 10.28 -1.34
N GLN A 172 7.26 9.79 -2.55
CA GLN A 172 6.65 8.57 -3.11
C GLN A 172 7.71 7.51 -3.37
N GLU A 173 7.55 6.33 -2.77
CA GLU A 173 8.40 5.16 -3.06
C GLU A 173 8.08 4.65 -4.47
N ASN A 174 8.83 5.08 -5.49
CA ASN A 174 8.69 4.55 -6.84
C ASN A 174 9.33 3.15 -6.96
N ILE A 175 8.78 2.31 -7.82
CA ILE A 175 9.37 1.03 -8.22
C ILE A 175 9.51 0.99 -9.73
N ILE A 176 10.57 0.34 -10.23
CA ILE A 176 10.68 0.01 -11.65
C ILE A 176 10.33 -1.46 -11.81
N TYR A 177 9.49 -1.82 -12.77
CA TYR A 177 9.21 -3.22 -13.04
C TYR A 177 9.19 -3.52 -14.53
N LEU A 178 9.56 -4.77 -14.84
CA LEU A 178 9.36 -5.41 -16.11
C LEU A 178 8.29 -6.49 -15.93
N ALA A 179 7.18 -6.37 -16.67
CA ALA A 179 6.11 -7.34 -16.73
C ALA A 179 5.93 -7.85 -18.17
N GLU A 180 5.45 -9.08 -18.32
CA GLU A 180 5.24 -9.73 -19.63
C GLU A 180 3.78 -10.18 -19.77
N LYS A 181 3.18 -9.95 -20.94
CA LYS A 181 1.80 -10.32 -21.25
C LYS A 181 1.68 -11.81 -21.57
N ASN A 182 0.63 -12.46 -21.03
CA ASN A 182 0.29 -13.88 -21.20
C ASN A 182 1.44 -14.86 -20.97
N LYS A 183 2.38 -14.49 -20.10
CA LYS A 183 3.42 -15.38 -19.60
C LYS A 183 3.15 -15.79 -18.16
N ASN A 184 3.56 -17.01 -17.80
CA ASN A 184 3.49 -17.49 -16.43
C ASN A 184 4.89 -17.51 -15.81
N ASN A 185 5.40 -16.34 -15.41
CA ASN A 185 6.68 -16.27 -14.71
C ASN A 185 6.52 -16.85 -13.31
N ARG A 186 7.07 -18.05 -13.07
CA ARG A 186 7.06 -18.70 -11.75
C ARG A 186 7.89 -17.94 -10.71
N TYR A 187 8.88 -17.18 -11.16
CA TYR A 187 9.79 -16.43 -10.30
C TYR A 187 9.98 -15.01 -10.82
N VAL A 188 10.06 -14.07 -9.89
CA VAL A 188 10.31 -12.65 -10.13
C VAL A 188 11.67 -12.29 -9.54
N SER A 189 12.51 -11.59 -10.32
CA SER A 189 13.77 -11.06 -9.81
C SER A 189 13.51 -9.75 -9.08
N ILE A 190 13.87 -9.68 -7.80
CA ILE A 190 13.82 -8.45 -7.00
C ILE A 190 15.24 -7.92 -6.86
N THR A 191 15.42 -6.63 -7.17
CA THR A 191 16.70 -5.93 -7.00
C THR A 191 16.52 -4.67 -6.20
N THR A 192 17.43 -4.35 -5.30
CA THR A 192 17.38 -3.11 -4.50
C THR A 192 18.66 -2.32 -4.71
N SER A 193 18.57 -0.99 -4.77
CA SER A 193 19.75 -0.12 -4.73
C SER A 193 19.66 0.95 -3.64
N VAL A 194 20.82 1.28 -3.09
CA VAL A 194 21.04 2.33 -2.09
C VAL A 194 21.82 3.45 -2.78
N GLY A 195 21.21 4.63 -2.94
CA GLY A 195 21.87 5.87 -3.41
C GLY A 195 22.54 5.84 -4.78
N THR A 196 22.55 4.70 -5.46
CA THR A 196 23.19 4.48 -6.76
C THR A 196 22.24 3.72 -7.68
N MET A 197 22.50 3.73 -8.99
CA MET A 197 21.75 2.93 -9.97
C MET A 197 22.23 1.47 -10.04
N THR A 198 23.22 1.09 -9.22
CA THR A 198 23.74 -0.27 -9.17
C THR A 198 23.02 -1.06 -8.08
N PRO A 199 22.41 -2.22 -8.39
CA PRO A 199 21.79 -3.05 -7.37
C PRO A 199 22.79 -3.51 -6.31
N SER A 200 22.51 -3.20 -5.05
CA SER A 200 23.24 -3.70 -3.88
C SER A 200 22.75 -5.07 -3.43
N LEU A 201 21.49 -5.39 -3.72
CA LEU A 201 20.86 -6.67 -3.38
C LEU A 201 20.08 -7.23 -4.57
N SER A 202 20.12 -8.55 -4.74
CA SER A 202 19.38 -9.27 -5.79
C SER A 202 18.97 -10.66 -5.34
N TYR A 203 17.69 -11.00 -5.50
CA TYR A 203 17.18 -12.34 -5.24
C TYR A 203 15.98 -12.68 -6.14
N ARG A 204 15.57 -13.95 -6.11
CA ARG A 204 14.39 -14.45 -6.84
C ARG A 204 13.30 -14.82 -5.85
N LEU A 205 12.09 -14.34 -6.11
CA LEU A 205 10.90 -14.59 -5.31
C LEU A 205 9.93 -15.43 -6.14
N HIS A 206 9.37 -16.51 -5.58
CA HIS A 206 8.31 -17.25 -6.26
C HIS A 206 7.05 -16.38 -6.38
N LYS A 207 6.30 -16.52 -7.48
CA LYS A 207 5.07 -15.76 -7.74
C LYS A 207 4.10 -15.78 -6.56
N SER A 208 3.91 -16.92 -5.90
CA SER A 208 2.99 -17.06 -4.76
C SER A 208 3.44 -16.31 -3.49
N HIS A 209 4.71 -15.89 -3.43
CA HIS A 209 5.18 -15.00 -2.38
C HIS A 209 5.00 -13.52 -2.72
N LEU A 210 4.96 -13.18 -4.02
CA LEU A 210 4.69 -11.83 -4.49
C LEU A 210 3.19 -11.51 -4.43
N VAL A 211 2.33 -12.42 -4.91
CA VAL A 211 0.87 -12.31 -4.88
C VAL A 211 0.34 -13.63 -4.34
N HIS A 212 -0.45 -13.58 -3.27
CA HIS A 212 -0.98 -14.78 -2.65
C HIS A 212 -2.12 -15.38 -3.50
N PRO A 213 -2.17 -16.71 -3.69
CA PRO A 213 -3.21 -17.34 -4.53
C PRO A 213 -4.66 -17.10 -4.07
N ASN A 214 -4.87 -16.88 -2.77
CA ASN A 214 -6.21 -16.74 -2.16
C ASN A 214 -6.47 -15.30 -1.67
N ASP A 215 -5.67 -14.33 -2.12
CA ASP A 215 -5.82 -12.93 -1.74
C ASP A 215 -6.73 -12.24 -2.77
N GLU A 216 -8.00 -12.05 -2.40
CA GLU A 216 -9.01 -11.40 -3.27
C GLU A 216 -8.63 -9.96 -3.63
N ASP A 217 -7.89 -9.29 -2.75
CA ASP A 217 -7.37 -7.95 -2.99
C ASP A 217 -6.10 -7.95 -3.87
N MET A 218 -5.54 -9.13 -4.16
CA MET A 218 -4.39 -9.34 -5.03
C MET A 218 -3.17 -8.48 -4.65
N PHE A 219 -2.91 -8.31 -3.34
CA PHE A 219 -1.80 -7.48 -2.89
C PHE A 219 -0.44 -7.96 -3.40
N ILE A 220 0.39 -7.01 -3.81
CA ILE A 220 1.75 -7.26 -4.33
C ILE A 220 2.74 -7.01 -3.20
N ARG A 221 3.17 -8.09 -2.55
CA ARG A 221 4.03 -8.08 -1.37
C ARG A 221 5.49 -8.11 -1.80
N LEU A 222 6.10 -6.94 -1.79
CA LEU A 222 7.51 -6.76 -2.11
C LEU A 222 8.32 -6.91 -0.84
N ALA A 223 8.82 -8.12 -0.60
CA ALA A 223 9.89 -8.30 0.36
C ALA A 223 11.09 -7.44 -0.06
N LYS A 224 11.94 -7.02 0.88
CA LYS A 224 13.20 -6.33 0.59
C LYS A 224 14.39 -7.27 0.61
N ASP A 225 14.31 -8.38 1.34
CA ASP A 225 15.41 -9.35 1.47
C ASP A 225 14.91 -10.80 1.64
N ARG A 226 15.86 -11.74 1.79
CA ARG A 226 15.56 -13.16 2.02
C ARG A 226 15.10 -13.47 3.44
N THR A 227 15.53 -12.67 4.42
CA THR A 227 15.16 -12.77 5.84
C THR A 227 13.65 -12.56 6.02
N GLU A 228 13.07 -11.65 5.23
CA GLU A 228 11.63 -11.42 5.18
C GLU A 228 10.82 -12.62 4.65
N VAL A 229 11.41 -13.45 3.78
CA VAL A 229 10.79 -14.73 3.34
C VAL A 229 10.76 -15.75 4.47
N ALA A 230 11.79 -15.77 5.34
CA ALA A 230 11.85 -16.65 6.51
C ALA A 230 10.77 -16.27 7.54
N LEU A 231 10.54 -14.97 7.78
CA LEU A 231 9.47 -14.49 8.66
C LEU A 231 8.09 -14.99 8.24
N LYS A 232 7.81 -14.99 6.92
CA LYS A 232 6.56 -15.53 6.38
C LYS A 232 6.42 -17.04 6.62
N ASN A 233 7.52 -17.79 6.61
CA ASN A 233 7.48 -19.20 6.97
C ASN A 233 7.24 -19.39 8.47
N ALA A 234 7.81 -18.53 9.31
CA ALA A 234 7.57 -18.56 10.76
C ALA A 234 6.10 -18.31 11.09
N LEU A 235 5.43 -17.41 10.35
CA LEU A 235 3.99 -17.14 10.52
C LEU A 235 3.05 -18.19 9.90
N LYS A 236 3.54 -19.25 9.24
CA LYS A 236 2.65 -20.25 8.59
C LYS A 236 1.70 -20.97 9.55
N GLY A 237 2.07 -21.12 10.82
CA GLY A 237 1.21 -21.72 11.85
C GLY A 237 0.03 -20.82 12.23
N ILE A 238 0.09 -19.54 11.89
CA ILE A 238 -0.93 -18.53 12.17
C ILE A 238 -1.73 -18.30 10.89
N SER A 239 -2.97 -18.79 10.86
CA SER A 239 -3.76 -18.85 9.63
C SER A 239 -5.19 -18.33 9.75
N SER A 240 -5.62 -17.91 10.94
CA SER A 240 -6.98 -17.40 11.11
C SER A 240 -7.10 -15.99 10.50
N THR A 241 -8.29 -15.67 9.99
CA THR A 241 -8.67 -14.29 9.61
C THR A 241 -9.42 -13.62 10.75
N LEU A 242 -9.55 -12.28 10.71
CA LEU A 242 -10.40 -11.55 11.67
C LEU A 242 -11.84 -12.09 11.71
N GLU A 243 -12.41 -12.38 10.55
CA GLU A 243 -13.76 -12.93 10.44
C GLU A 243 -13.88 -14.29 11.13
N GLN A 244 -12.90 -15.19 10.94
CA GLN A 244 -12.88 -16.51 11.58
C GLN A 244 -12.79 -16.44 13.11
N ILE A 245 -12.17 -15.39 13.66
CA ILE A 245 -12.11 -15.15 15.11
C ILE A 245 -13.26 -14.26 15.62
N GLY A 246 -14.22 -13.89 14.77
CA GLY A 246 -15.39 -13.10 15.12
C GLY A 246 -15.12 -11.61 15.35
N LEU A 247 -14.04 -11.08 14.76
CA LEU A 247 -13.60 -9.70 14.90
C LEU A 247 -13.70 -8.94 13.57
N GLN A 248 -13.84 -7.63 13.68
CA GLN A 248 -13.81 -6.67 12.59
C GLN A 248 -12.90 -5.50 12.99
N VAL A 249 -12.42 -4.76 11.99
CA VAL A 249 -11.63 -3.55 12.20
C VAL A 249 -12.15 -2.44 11.31
N SER A 250 -12.29 -1.25 11.88
CA SER A 250 -12.87 -0.07 11.25
C SER A 250 -12.02 1.16 11.55
N THR A 251 -12.13 2.18 10.70
CA THR A 251 -11.53 3.50 10.96
C THR A 251 -12.48 4.33 11.81
N GLY A 252 -11.93 5.11 12.75
CA GLY A 252 -12.67 6.04 13.59
C GLY A 252 -13.60 6.93 12.76
N ARG A 253 -14.83 7.10 13.27
CA ARG A 253 -15.91 7.74 12.53
C ARG A 253 -15.88 9.26 12.67
N VAL A 254 -15.28 9.77 13.75
CA VAL A 254 -15.22 11.20 14.03
C VAL A 254 -14.16 11.84 13.12
N VAL A 255 -14.57 12.80 12.31
CA VAL A 255 -13.69 13.60 11.47
C VAL A 255 -13.69 15.00 12.02
N ASP A 256 -12.62 15.35 12.75
CA ASP A 256 -12.59 16.53 13.63
C ASP A 256 -13.04 17.84 12.94
N PHE A 257 -12.55 18.11 11.73
CA PHE A 257 -12.89 19.33 11.01
C PHE A 257 -14.33 19.39 10.49
N ARG A 258 -15.06 18.27 10.45
CA ARG A 258 -16.47 18.19 10.03
C ARG A 258 -17.45 18.27 11.20
N THR A 259 -16.98 18.09 12.43
CA THR A 259 -17.82 18.04 13.63
C THR A 259 -17.39 19.05 14.69
N LYS A 260 -16.74 20.15 14.27
CA LYS A 260 -16.06 21.11 15.17
C LYS A 260 -16.96 21.66 16.27
N GLU A 261 -18.20 22.04 15.94
CA GLU A 261 -19.16 22.56 16.93
C GLU A 261 -19.48 21.58 18.07
N ASN A 262 -19.27 20.27 17.85
CA ASN A 262 -19.55 19.22 18.82
C ASN A 262 -18.32 18.80 19.64
N LEU A 263 -17.12 19.30 19.32
CA LEU A 263 -15.89 18.93 20.03
C LEU A 263 -15.71 19.74 21.30
N ARG A 264 -15.22 19.11 22.37
CA ARG A 264 -14.98 19.77 23.66
C ARG A 264 -13.57 19.58 24.17
N TYR A 265 -12.97 20.68 24.63
CA TYR A 265 -11.67 20.68 25.29
C TYR A 265 -11.85 20.39 26.78
N GLU A 266 -10.78 19.91 27.44
CA GLU A 266 -10.84 19.55 28.87
C GLU A 266 -11.18 20.72 29.78
N ASP A 267 -10.78 21.93 29.38
CA ASP A 267 -11.00 23.16 30.15
C ASP A 267 -12.44 23.72 30.00
N GLU A 268 -13.27 23.08 29.16
CA GLU A 268 -14.66 23.44 28.92
C GLU A 268 -15.59 22.57 29.79
N ASP A 269 -16.64 23.17 30.37
CA ASP A 269 -17.57 22.47 31.27
C ASP A 269 -18.18 21.23 30.58
N ILE A 270 -17.84 20.05 31.11
CA ILE A 270 -18.15 18.74 30.55
C ILE A 270 -19.48 18.30 31.19
N GLY A 271 -20.59 18.83 30.69
CA GLY A 271 -21.92 18.36 31.10
C GLY A 271 -22.10 16.86 30.84
N ASP A 272 -23.17 16.28 31.39
CA ASP A 272 -23.48 14.84 31.26
C ASP A 272 -23.65 14.36 29.79
N ASP A 273 -23.74 15.28 28.84
CA ASP A 273 -23.91 15.03 27.42
C ASP A 273 -22.60 15.06 26.62
N VAL A 274 -21.43 15.03 27.28
CA VAL A 274 -20.13 14.95 26.60
C VAL A 274 -19.47 13.60 26.89
N VAL A 275 -19.08 12.90 25.82
CA VAL A 275 -18.47 11.58 25.91
C VAL A 275 -17.01 11.59 25.44
N PRO A 276 -16.18 10.61 25.84
CA PRO A 276 -14.78 10.56 25.46
C PRO A 276 -14.57 10.55 23.94
N LEU A 277 -13.59 11.33 23.47
CA LEU A 277 -13.12 11.32 22.10
C LEU A 277 -11.63 10.97 22.06
N ILE A 278 -11.30 9.83 21.42
CA ILE A 278 -9.94 9.30 21.45
C ILE A 278 -9.16 9.63 20.17
N TYR A 279 -8.00 10.27 20.37
CA TYR A 279 -7.02 10.62 19.35
C TYR A 279 -5.74 9.76 19.47
N PRO A 280 -4.87 9.73 18.45
CA PRO A 280 -3.56 9.09 18.54
C PRO A 280 -2.66 9.62 19.67
N LEU A 281 -2.90 10.84 20.14
CA LEU A 281 -2.15 11.45 21.25
C LEU A 281 -2.46 10.79 22.61
N HIS A 282 -3.62 10.14 22.76
CA HIS A 282 -4.03 9.46 23.99
C HIS A 282 -3.38 8.08 24.13
N PHE A 283 -2.65 7.59 23.12
CA PHE A 283 -1.97 6.31 23.19
C PHE A 283 -0.75 6.42 24.10
N SER A 284 -0.71 5.64 25.17
CA SER A 284 0.39 5.61 26.13
C SER A 284 0.61 4.18 26.64
N ASN A 285 1.82 3.64 26.45
CA ASN A 285 2.25 2.34 27.00
C ASN A 285 1.23 1.20 26.82
N GLY A 286 0.71 1.02 25.60
CA GLY A 286 -0.25 -0.04 25.29
C GLY A 286 -1.68 0.20 25.81
N HIS A 287 -1.96 1.34 26.43
CA HIS A 287 -3.28 1.75 26.92
C HIS A 287 -3.67 3.14 26.41
N ILE A 288 -4.93 3.51 26.64
CA ILE A 288 -5.42 4.85 26.42
C ILE A 288 -5.31 5.65 27.73
N ASN A 289 -4.54 6.73 27.67
CA ASN A 289 -4.50 7.76 28.70
C ASN A 289 -5.41 8.90 28.25
N TRP A 290 -6.55 9.04 28.91
CA TRP A 290 -7.57 10.03 28.62
C TRP A 290 -8.23 10.49 29.93
N PRO A 291 -8.49 11.79 30.12
CA PRO A 291 -8.15 12.89 29.23
C PRO A 291 -6.64 13.21 29.23
N VAL A 292 -6.18 14.00 28.26
CA VAL A 292 -4.83 14.58 28.27
C VAL A 292 -4.89 16.10 28.39
N SER A 293 -4.39 16.61 29.52
CA SER A 293 -4.36 18.03 29.84
C SER A 293 -3.45 18.83 28.92
N SER A 294 -3.83 20.08 28.64
CA SER A 294 -3.09 21.01 27.78
C SER A 294 -2.85 20.50 26.34
N ALA A 295 -3.65 19.54 25.87
CA ALA A 295 -3.59 19.07 24.50
C ALA A 295 -4.16 20.14 23.53
N LYS A 296 -3.54 20.31 22.36
CA LYS A 296 -4.09 21.14 21.26
C LYS A 296 -5.33 20.52 20.61
N LYS A 297 -5.78 19.37 21.09
CA LYS A 297 -6.88 18.57 20.54
C LYS A 297 -7.95 18.41 21.63
N PRO A 298 -9.22 18.31 21.22
CA PRO A 298 -10.32 18.12 22.16
C PRO A 298 -10.24 16.73 22.81
N ASN A 299 -10.76 16.64 24.03
CA ASN A 299 -10.89 15.38 24.77
C ASN A 299 -12.31 14.79 24.66
N GLY A 300 -13.32 15.60 24.36
CA GLY A 300 -14.72 15.17 24.34
C GLY A 300 -15.43 15.45 23.02
N ILE A 301 -16.58 14.78 22.85
CA ILE A 301 -17.57 15.06 21.81
C ILE A 301 -18.97 15.03 22.43
N HIS A 302 -19.83 15.97 22.06
CA HIS A 302 -21.23 15.95 22.51
C HIS A 302 -21.95 14.70 22.02
N LEU A 303 -22.79 14.13 22.86
CA LEU A 303 -23.75 13.09 22.59
C LEU A 303 -25.10 13.75 22.21
N ASN A 304 -25.36 13.84 20.90
CA ASN A 304 -26.59 14.43 20.38
C ASN A 304 -27.01 13.75 19.07
N ASN A 305 -28.10 14.22 18.45
CA ASN A 305 -28.65 13.65 17.23
C ASN A 305 -27.66 13.67 16.03
N ASP A 306 -26.74 14.63 15.99
CA ASP A 306 -25.78 14.77 14.90
C ASP A 306 -24.58 13.83 15.07
N THR A 307 -24.20 13.54 16.32
CA THR A 307 -23.00 12.77 16.65
C THR A 307 -23.26 11.31 16.99
N ILE A 308 -24.47 10.93 17.40
CA ILE A 308 -24.79 9.57 17.89
C ILE A 308 -24.33 8.45 16.93
N ASN A 309 -24.44 8.67 15.61
CA ASN A 309 -24.03 7.69 14.59
C ASN A 309 -22.50 7.53 14.46
N LEU A 310 -21.74 8.48 15.01
CA LEU A 310 -20.26 8.46 15.04
C LEU A 310 -19.72 7.75 16.28
N LEU A 311 -20.56 7.54 17.30
CA LEU A 311 -20.19 6.99 18.58
C LEU A 311 -20.37 5.46 18.60
N LEU A 312 -19.68 4.83 19.54
CA LEU A 312 -19.77 3.41 19.84
C LEU A 312 -20.21 3.23 21.29
N PRO A 313 -20.95 2.16 21.61
CA PRO A 313 -21.33 1.88 22.99
C PRO A 313 -20.10 1.60 23.85
N SER A 314 -20.27 1.73 25.17
CA SER A 314 -19.28 1.31 26.16
C SER A 314 -18.82 -0.12 25.91
N GLY A 315 -17.53 -0.37 26.12
CA GLY A 315 -16.89 -1.61 25.75
C GLY A 315 -15.37 -1.52 25.78
N ASN A 316 -14.70 -2.66 25.85
CA ASN A 316 -13.27 -2.71 25.61
C ASN A 316 -12.99 -2.73 24.11
N TYR A 317 -12.02 -1.94 23.65
CA TYR A 317 -11.61 -1.92 22.25
C TYR A 317 -10.11 -2.01 22.14
N VAL A 318 -9.61 -2.60 21.05
CA VAL A 318 -8.21 -2.45 20.66
C VAL A 318 -8.12 -1.37 19.61
N LEU A 319 -7.38 -0.31 19.90
CA LEU A 319 -7.15 0.82 19.01
C LEU A 319 -5.78 0.69 18.36
N VAL A 320 -5.62 1.16 17.13
CA VAL A 320 -4.33 1.20 16.41
C VAL A 320 -4.17 2.55 15.74
N LYS A 321 -3.01 3.19 15.89
CA LYS A 321 -2.71 4.44 15.16
C LYS A 321 -2.79 4.19 13.65
N ARG A 322 -3.55 5.01 12.93
CA ARG A 322 -3.70 4.91 11.47
C ARG A 322 -2.52 5.52 10.73
N PHE A 323 -1.70 6.33 11.38
CA PHE A 323 -0.53 6.97 10.78
C PHE A 323 0.71 6.64 11.60
N SER A 324 1.75 6.18 10.90
CA SER A 324 3.06 5.85 11.43
C SER A 324 4.08 6.01 10.29
N ALA A 325 5.13 6.79 10.47
CA ALA A 325 6.21 6.87 9.50
C ALA A 325 6.98 5.54 9.42
N LYS A 326 7.70 5.32 8.32
CA LYS A 326 8.51 4.10 8.14
C LYS A 326 9.69 4.07 9.11
N GLU A 327 10.17 5.25 9.46
CA GLU A 327 11.29 5.53 10.34
C GLU A 327 10.91 5.40 11.83
N GLU A 328 9.62 5.36 12.15
CA GLU A 328 9.18 5.12 13.53
C GLU A 328 9.59 3.71 13.99
N PRO A 329 9.89 3.54 15.29
CA PRO A 329 10.28 2.25 15.86
C PRO A 329 9.26 1.14 15.57
N LYS A 330 7.97 1.47 15.55
CA LYS A 330 6.87 0.57 15.19
C LYS A 330 5.95 1.19 14.15
N ARG A 331 5.50 0.38 13.19
CA ARG A 331 4.40 0.69 12.28
C ARG A 331 3.05 0.42 12.92
N VAL A 332 2.92 -0.71 13.63
CA VAL A 332 1.68 -1.08 14.30
C VAL A 332 1.79 -0.68 15.78
N VAL A 333 1.04 0.34 16.16
CA VAL A 333 1.03 0.86 17.54
C VAL A 333 -0.37 0.64 18.11
N PRO A 334 -0.62 -0.51 18.75
CA PRO A 334 -1.89 -0.80 19.38
C PRO A 334 -1.99 -0.19 20.79
N ALA A 335 -3.21 0.04 21.24
CA ALA A 335 -3.53 0.38 22.62
C ALA A 335 -4.90 -0.17 23.02
N ILE A 336 -5.06 -0.55 24.28
CA ILE A 336 -6.32 -1.04 24.85
C ILE A 336 -7.11 0.16 25.37
N TYR A 337 -8.31 0.37 24.84
CA TYR A 337 -9.35 1.16 25.47
C TYR A 337 -10.10 0.24 26.43
N ASP A 338 -10.01 0.54 27.72
CA ASP A 338 -10.55 -0.27 28.81
C ASP A 338 -11.73 0.47 29.45
N GLN A 339 -12.92 -0.12 29.36
CA GLN A 339 -14.14 0.50 29.87
C GLN A 339 -14.11 0.69 31.39
N SER A 340 -13.31 -0.10 32.13
CA SER A 340 -13.20 0.06 33.58
C SER A 340 -12.27 1.20 33.99
N LYS A 341 -11.51 1.77 33.05
CA LYS A 341 -10.62 2.91 33.29
C LYS A 341 -11.19 4.23 32.78
N ILE A 342 -12.07 4.17 31.78
CA ILE A 342 -12.75 5.32 31.19
C ILE A 342 -14.25 5.03 31.22
N GLU A 343 -14.89 5.44 32.31
CA GLU A 343 -16.33 5.22 32.54
C GLU A 343 -17.16 6.18 31.67
N ALA A 344 -17.75 5.66 30.61
CA ALA A 344 -18.68 6.38 29.75
C ALA A 344 -19.61 5.40 29.01
N ASP A 345 -20.87 5.80 28.79
CA ASP A 345 -21.86 5.00 28.06
C ASP A 345 -21.54 4.89 26.56
N PHE A 346 -20.85 5.90 26.01
CA PHE A 346 -20.43 5.96 24.62
C PHE A 346 -19.01 6.46 24.49
N VAL A 347 -18.38 6.19 23.35
CA VAL A 347 -17.05 6.69 23.00
C VAL A 347 -16.97 7.04 21.52
N GLY A 348 -16.30 8.15 21.21
CA GLY A 348 -15.90 8.53 19.85
C GLY A 348 -14.46 8.15 19.57
N PHE A 349 -14.21 7.54 18.40
CA PHE A 349 -12.85 7.34 17.88
C PHE A 349 -12.62 8.23 16.67
N GLU A 350 -11.52 8.97 16.69
CA GLU A 350 -11.16 9.89 15.62
C GLU A 350 -10.55 9.18 14.40
N ASN A 351 -10.68 9.76 13.20
CA ASN A 351 -10.36 9.10 11.93
C ASN A 351 -8.87 8.76 11.69
N HIS A 352 -7.96 9.21 12.55
CA HIS A 352 -6.55 8.79 12.60
C HIS A 352 -6.34 7.59 13.52
N VAL A 353 -7.40 6.99 14.06
CA VAL A 353 -7.41 5.76 14.85
C VAL A 353 -8.21 4.68 14.11
N ASN A 354 -7.69 3.45 14.06
CA ASN A 354 -8.50 2.27 13.74
C ASN A 354 -8.91 1.57 15.05
N TYR A 355 -10.05 0.90 15.07
CA TYR A 355 -10.55 0.17 16.23
C TYR A 355 -11.05 -1.22 15.83
N PHE A 356 -10.74 -2.22 16.67
CA PHE A 356 -11.25 -3.57 16.55
C PHE A 356 -12.52 -3.75 17.38
N HIS A 357 -13.49 -4.46 16.81
CA HIS A 357 -14.82 -4.61 17.39
C HIS A 357 -15.50 -5.91 16.94
N THR A 358 -16.60 -6.26 17.59
CA THR A 358 -17.56 -7.27 17.11
C THR A 358 -18.86 -6.54 16.78
N ASN A 359 -19.20 -6.36 15.49
CA ASN A 359 -20.44 -5.67 15.08
C ASN A 359 -20.66 -4.30 15.76
N ASN A 360 -19.62 -3.47 15.82
CA ASN A 360 -19.58 -2.17 16.49
C ASN A 360 -19.76 -2.19 18.02
N THR A 361 -19.61 -3.34 18.68
CA THR A 361 -19.53 -3.44 20.13
C THR A 361 -18.11 -3.80 20.58
N GLY A 362 -17.84 -3.57 21.86
CA GLY A 362 -16.56 -3.93 22.49
C GLY A 362 -16.31 -5.44 22.54
N LEU A 363 -15.13 -5.78 23.05
CA LEU A 363 -14.58 -7.13 23.16
C LEU A 363 -14.52 -7.56 24.63
N PRO A 364 -14.49 -8.88 24.92
CA PRO A 364 -14.00 -9.39 26.20
C PRO A 364 -12.59 -8.85 26.47
N LEU A 365 -12.30 -8.48 27.72
CA LEU A 365 -11.06 -7.76 28.07
C LEU A 365 -9.81 -8.61 27.78
N GLU A 366 -9.86 -9.90 28.06
CA GLU A 366 -8.78 -10.87 27.82
C GLU A 366 -8.49 -10.99 26.32
N LEU A 367 -9.55 -10.99 25.49
CA LEU A 367 -9.37 -10.98 24.04
C LEU A 367 -8.75 -9.67 23.54
N ALA A 368 -9.18 -8.53 24.09
CA ALA A 368 -8.61 -7.22 23.74
C ALA A 368 -7.13 -7.14 24.13
N LYS A 369 -6.78 -7.60 25.33
CA LYS A 369 -5.41 -7.70 25.85
C LYS A 369 -4.53 -8.54 24.92
N GLY A 370 -4.95 -9.77 24.61
CA GLY A 370 -4.20 -10.67 23.74
C GLY A 370 -4.03 -10.15 22.31
N LEU A 371 -5.06 -9.52 21.75
CA LEU A 371 -4.99 -8.90 20.42
C LEU A 371 -4.02 -7.71 20.40
N ALA A 372 -4.07 -6.84 21.42
CA ALA A 372 -3.12 -5.74 21.53
C ALA A 372 -1.68 -6.24 21.67
N LEU A 373 -1.44 -7.27 22.48
CA LEU A 373 -0.13 -7.92 22.62
C LEU A 373 0.36 -8.48 21.28
N TYR A 374 -0.47 -9.24 20.58
CA TYR A 374 -0.14 -9.80 19.27
C TYR A 374 0.27 -8.71 18.27
N LEU A 375 -0.54 -7.66 18.14
CA LEU A 375 -0.28 -6.54 17.24
C LEU A 375 0.95 -5.72 17.63
N SER A 376 1.35 -5.77 18.91
CA SER A 376 2.52 -5.05 19.43
C SER A 376 3.85 -5.79 19.22
N SER A 377 3.80 -7.06 18.82
CA SER A 377 4.97 -7.92 18.66
C SER A 377 5.90 -7.49 17.54
N THR A 378 7.20 -7.76 17.71
CA THR A 378 8.22 -7.45 16.69
C THR A 378 7.99 -8.26 15.43
N VAL A 379 7.54 -9.50 15.53
CA VAL A 379 7.24 -10.35 14.37
C VAL A 379 6.15 -9.74 13.49
N ILE A 380 5.08 -9.20 14.09
CA ILE A 380 4.00 -8.56 13.33
C ILE A 380 4.42 -7.23 12.77
N ASP A 381 5.19 -6.44 13.52
CA ASP A 381 5.74 -5.19 13.00
C ASP A 381 6.65 -5.42 11.77
N ARG A 382 7.57 -6.40 11.87
CA ARG A 382 8.43 -6.81 10.74
C ARG A 382 7.61 -7.31 9.56
N TYR A 383 6.56 -8.10 9.79
CA TYR A 383 5.70 -8.62 8.72
C TYR A 383 4.90 -7.51 8.05
N PHE A 384 4.33 -6.59 8.83
CA PHE A 384 3.57 -5.44 8.35
C PHE A 384 4.42 -4.55 7.44
N ARG A 385 5.69 -4.30 7.81
CA ARG A 385 6.65 -3.53 7.01
C ARG A 385 6.95 -4.11 5.63
N GLN A 386 6.70 -5.41 5.39
CA GLN A 386 6.95 -6.05 4.10
C GLN A 386 5.99 -5.57 3.01
N PHE A 387 4.72 -5.34 3.35
CA PHE A 387 3.69 -4.98 2.37
C PHE A 387 3.19 -3.53 2.52
N ASN A 388 3.39 -2.91 3.68
CA ASN A 388 3.01 -1.51 3.90
C ASN A 388 4.11 -0.54 3.43
N GLY A 389 3.95 -0.02 2.21
CA GLY A 389 4.87 0.93 1.56
C GLY A 389 4.50 2.41 1.71
N HIS A 390 3.55 2.75 2.59
CA HIS A 390 3.08 4.12 2.82
C HIS A 390 3.06 4.46 4.31
N THR A 391 2.72 5.70 4.69
CA THR A 391 2.66 6.14 6.09
C THR A 391 1.38 5.74 6.82
N GLN A 392 0.37 5.26 6.10
CA GLN A 392 -0.90 4.85 6.69
C GLN A 392 -0.89 3.37 7.10
N VAL A 393 -1.64 3.04 8.14
CA VAL A 393 -2.03 1.69 8.54
C VAL A 393 -3.52 1.58 8.21
N ASN A 394 -3.85 1.00 7.07
CA ASN A 394 -5.24 0.93 6.61
C ASN A 394 -5.97 -0.28 7.20
N VAL A 395 -7.30 -0.20 7.27
CA VAL A 395 -8.18 -1.33 7.62
C VAL A 395 -7.88 -2.57 6.76
N GLY A 396 -7.65 -2.39 5.46
CA GLY A 396 -7.26 -3.49 4.56
C GLY A 396 -5.93 -4.14 4.95
N ASP A 397 -4.96 -3.34 5.40
CA ASP A 397 -3.67 -3.86 5.86
C ASP A 397 -3.85 -4.77 7.08
N LEU A 398 -4.60 -4.28 8.07
CA LEU A 398 -4.91 -5.01 9.31
C LEU A 398 -5.74 -6.27 9.03
N LYS A 399 -6.71 -6.21 8.12
CA LYS A 399 -7.47 -7.39 7.67
C LYS A 399 -6.60 -8.44 6.99
N SER A 400 -5.54 -8.02 6.32
CA SER A 400 -4.63 -8.90 5.57
C SER A 400 -3.58 -9.61 6.45
N LEU A 401 -3.51 -9.27 7.74
CA LEU A 401 -2.64 -9.95 8.70
C LEU A 401 -3.18 -11.35 8.99
N PRO A 402 -2.31 -12.36 9.15
CA PRO A 402 -2.70 -13.60 9.80
C PRO A 402 -3.01 -13.32 11.28
N TYR A 403 -3.95 -14.05 11.86
CA TYR A 403 -4.27 -13.96 13.30
C TYR A 403 -4.20 -15.33 13.97
N PRO A 404 -3.77 -15.39 15.24
CA PRO A 404 -3.92 -16.58 16.07
C PRO A 404 -5.41 -16.91 16.24
N THR A 405 -5.68 -18.12 16.71
CA THR A 405 -7.06 -18.48 17.07
C THR A 405 -7.55 -17.61 18.23
N LYS A 406 -8.87 -17.47 18.35
CA LYS A 406 -9.48 -16.72 19.46
C LYS A 406 -9.03 -17.22 20.84
N SER A 407 -8.89 -18.53 21.02
CA SER A 407 -8.42 -19.12 22.28
C SER A 407 -6.98 -18.76 22.59
N GLN A 408 -6.07 -18.78 21.60
CA GLN A 408 -4.67 -18.37 21.80
C GLN A 408 -4.55 -16.88 22.13
N LEU A 409 -5.40 -16.03 21.53
CA LEU A 409 -5.44 -14.61 21.91
C LEU A 409 -5.88 -14.45 23.36
N ILE A 410 -6.93 -15.15 23.80
CA ILE A 410 -7.39 -15.09 25.20
C ILE A 410 -6.28 -15.58 26.16
N GLU A 411 -5.64 -16.71 25.86
CA GLU A 411 -4.52 -17.26 26.65
C GLU A 411 -3.38 -16.24 26.82
N MET A 412 -2.95 -15.58 25.74
CA MET A 412 -1.94 -14.52 25.84
C MET A 412 -2.44 -13.30 26.62
N GLY A 413 -3.72 -12.98 26.51
CA GLY A 413 -4.34 -11.84 27.20
C GLY A 413 -4.45 -12.04 28.71
N GLU A 414 -4.65 -13.27 29.18
CA GLU A 414 -4.68 -13.64 30.60
C GLU A 414 -3.30 -13.46 31.28
N LEU A 415 -2.22 -13.47 30.51
CA LEU A 415 -0.86 -13.20 31.00
C LEU A 415 -0.60 -11.71 31.24
N ILE A 416 -1.47 -10.82 30.74
CA ILE A 416 -1.30 -9.38 30.87
C ILE A 416 -2.00 -8.90 32.14
N GLY A 417 -1.20 -8.40 33.09
CA GLY A 417 -1.67 -7.79 34.33
C GLY A 417 -2.33 -6.41 34.13
N GLU A 418 -2.12 -5.51 35.09
CA GLU A 418 -2.62 -4.13 35.02
C GLU A 418 -1.84 -3.26 34.04
N ASN A 419 -0.54 -3.53 33.92
CA ASN A 419 0.39 -2.85 33.03
C ASN A 419 0.62 -3.68 31.77
N PHE A 420 0.75 -2.99 30.64
CA PHE A 420 1.14 -3.62 29.40
C PHE A 420 2.62 -4.05 29.46
N PRO A 421 2.97 -5.27 29.00
CA PRO A 421 4.34 -5.77 29.08
C PRO A 421 5.31 -4.98 28.19
N GLU A 422 6.57 -4.96 28.60
CA GLU A 422 7.68 -4.42 27.80
C GLU A 422 7.95 -5.29 26.57
N GLN A 423 8.66 -4.74 25.58
CA GLN A 423 8.82 -5.40 24.27
C GLN A 423 9.41 -6.81 24.34
N GLU A 424 10.44 -7.01 25.18
CA GLU A 424 11.09 -8.31 25.33
C GLU A 424 10.12 -9.36 25.87
N GLU A 425 9.25 -8.97 26.81
CA GLU A 425 8.23 -9.85 27.37
C GLU A 425 7.11 -10.14 26.37
N VAL A 426 6.67 -9.15 25.59
CA VAL A 426 5.73 -9.35 24.47
C VAL A 426 6.25 -10.43 23.52
N ASP A 427 7.49 -10.30 23.08
CA ASP A 427 8.06 -11.23 22.09
C ASP A 427 8.28 -12.64 22.69
N LEU A 428 8.62 -12.74 23.99
CA LEU A 428 8.71 -14.01 24.71
C LEU A 428 7.35 -14.71 24.83
N ILE A 429 6.28 -13.97 25.13
CA ILE A 429 4.91 -14.53 25.20
C ILE A 429 4.49 -15.06 23.82
N ILE A 430 4.80 -14.31 22.76
CA ILE A 430 4.52 -14.71 21.37
C ILE A 430 5.29 -15.97 20.98
N GLU A 431 6.58 -16.04 21.31
CA GLU A 431 7.40 -17.23 21.04
C GLU A 431 6.85 -18.45 21.78
N ARG A 432 6.53 -18.33 23.07
CA ARG A 432 6.02 -19.45 23.88
C ARG A 432 4.66 -19.96 23.40
N THR A 433 3.75 -19.05 23.07
CA THR A 433 2.35 -19.41 22.75
C THR A 433 2.18 -19.83 21.29
N LEU A 434 2.90 -19.18 20.38
CA LEU A 434 2.72 -19.35 18.94
C LEU A 434 3.88 -20.10 18.27
N GLY A 435 5.01 -20.30 18.96
CA GLY A 435 6.21 -20.92 18.40
C GLY A 435 6.88 -20.06 17.33
N VAL A 436 6.65 -18.75 17.34
CA VAL A 436 7.13 -17.82 16.31
C VAL A 436 8.15 -16.85 16.91
N THR A 437 9.34 -16.80 16.31
CA THR A 437 10.40 -15.87 16.71
C THR A 437 10.60 -14.76 15.69
N ALA A 438 11.03 -13.61 16.19
CA ALA A 438 11.36 -12.44 15.39
C ALA A 438 12.85 -12.37 15.02
N ASN A 439 13.63 -13.45 15.16
CA ASN A 439 15.06 -13.49 14.81
C ASN A 439 15.27 -13.74 13.31
#